data_AF-A0A3D0DBS3-F1
#
_entry.id   AF-A0A3D0DBS3-F1
#
_cell.length_a   1.000
_cell.length_b   1.000
_cell.length_c   1.000
_cell.angle_alpha   90.00
_cell.angle_beta   90.00
_cell.angle_gamma   90.00
#
_symmetry.space_group_name_H-M   'P 1'
#
loop_
_entity.id
_entity.type
_entity.pdbx_description
1 polymer ?
#
loop_
_entity_poly.entity_id
_entity_poly.type
_entity_poly.pdbx_seq_one_letter_code
_entity_poly.pdbx_strand_id
1 'polypeptide(L)' 'LPPPVAEALRAGTELGPAMDRLSGLSDSKRQMGAIGLLTNGLSDRRTAYGQLVALAFAPWRRPEWYETGETASRRR' A
#
# COMPACT_ATOMS: atom_id res chain seq x y z
N LEU A 1 11.38 1.57 4.60
CA LEU A 1 11.00 2.59 5.62
C LEU A 1 12.27 3.25 6.12
N PRO A 2 12.23 4.53 6.55
CA PRO A 2 13.36 5.18 7.22
C PRO A 2 13.88 4.32 8.38
N PRO A 3 15.21 4.23 8.59
CA PRO A 3 15.79 3.39 9.64
C PRO A 3 15.12 3.51 11.02
N PRO A 4 14.88 4.71 11.58
CA PRO A 4 14.26 4.82 12.91
C PRO A 4 12.81 4.31 12.96
N VAL A 5 12.07 4.41 11.85
CA VAL A 5 10.71 3.85 11.76
C VAL A 5 10.77 2.32 11.70
N ALA A 6 11.71 1.77 10.91
CA ALA A 6 11.87 0.33 10.81
C ALA A 6 12.29 -0.31 12.14
N GLU A 7 13.19 0.33 12.87
CA GLU A 7 13.60 -0.10 14.22
C GLU A 7 12.43 -0.05 15.20
N ALA A 8 11.66 1.04 15.20
CA ALA A 8 10.48 1.17 16.04
C ALA A 8 9.44 0.08 15.77
N LEU A 9 9.20 -0.27 14.50
CA LEU A 9 8.30 -1.36 14.12
C LEU A 9 8.80 -2.72 14.63
N ARG A 10 10.09 -3.01 14.49
CA ARG A 10 10.70 -4.25 15.00
C ARG A 10 10.63 -4.33 16.53
N ALA A 11 10.65 -3.19 17.21
CA ALA A 11 10.44 -3.08 18.65
C ALA A 11 8.96 -3.12 19.07
N GLY A 12 8.02 -3.36 18.13
CA GLY A 12 6.59 -3.49 18.42
C GLY A 12 5.80 -2.17 18.43
N THR A 13 6.40 -1.05 18.05
CA THR A 13 5.63 0.19 17.87
C THR A 13 4.77 0.11 16.61
N GLU A 14 3.55 0.65 16.66
CA GLU A 14 2.72 0.82 15.48
C GLU A 14 3.31 1.82 14.46
N LEU A 15 3.02 1.63 13.17
CA LEU A 15 3.52 2.49 12.09
C LEU A 15 3.09 3.96 12.24
N GLY A 16 1.86 4.22 12.66
CA GLY A 16 1.34 5.58 12.82
C GLY A 16 2.18 6.42 13.79
N PRO A 17 2.26 6.02 15.07
CA PRO A 17 3.12 6.67 16.07
C PRO A 17 4.59 6.75 15.66
N ALA A 18 5.13 5.72 15.01
CA ALA A 18 6.52 5.74 14.53
C ALA A 18 6.73 6.80 13.44
N MET A 19 5.77 6.99 12.55
CA MET A 19 5.79 8.02 11.51
C MET A 19 5.56 9.43 12.09
N ASP A 20 4.66 9.59 13.07
CA ASP A 20 4.43 10.87 13.75
C ASP A 20 5.69 11.36 14.49
N ARG A 21 6.43 10.42 15.13
CA ARG A 21 7.73 10.74 15.74
C ARG A 21 8.77 11.18 14.72
N LEU A 22 8.79 10.57 13.53
CA LEU A 22 9.74 10.94 12.47
C LEU A 22 9.41 12.30 11.85
N SER A 23 8.14 12.57 11.58
CA SER A 23 7.71 13.78 10.88
C SER A 23 7.65 15.00 11.79
N GLY A 24 7.61 14.81 13.11
CA GLY A 24 7.34 15.87 14.08
C GLY A 24 5.92 16.45 13.96
N LEU A 25 5.08 15.83 13.12
CA LEU A 25 3.69 16.21 12.93
C LEU A 25 2.81 15.27 13.76
N SER A 26 2.09 15.84 14.72
CA SER A 26 0.99 15.14 15.37
C SER A 26 -0.17 14.97 14.38
N ASP A 27 -0.75 13.77 14.31
CA ASP A 27 -1.95 13.46 13.53
C ASP A 27 -1.73 13.28 12.01
N SER A 28 -0.58 12.72 11.60
CA SER A 28 -0.29 12.36 10.18
C SER A 28 -1.32 11.41 9.55
N LYS A 29 -2.18 10.80 10.38
CA LYS A 29 -3.32 9.97 9.99
C LYS A 29 -4.38 10.73 9.18
N ARG A 30 -4.50 12.07 9.31
CA ARG A 30 -5.68 12.81 8.83
C ARG A 30 -5.64 13.40 7.42
N GLN A 31 -4.50 13.48 6.73
CA GLN A 31 -4.50 14.01 5.34
C GLN A 31 -3.73 13.18 4.31
N MET A 32 -2.50 12.73 4.59
CA MET A 32 -1.64 12.14 3.53
C MET A 32 -1.15 10.72 3.84
N GLY A 33 -1.14 10.35 5.13
CA GLY A 33 -0.59 9.08 5.61
C GLY A 33 0.93 8.96 5.40
N ALA A 34 1.48 7.78 5.75
CA ALA A 34 2.90 7.50 5.59
C ALA A 34 3.39 7.64 4.15
N ILE A 35 2.54 7.31 3.16
CA ILE A 35 2.88 7.43 1.74
C ILE A 35 3.20 8.89 1.41
N GLY A 36 2.29 9.83 1.70
CA GLY A 36 2.52 11.23 1.36
C GLY A 36 3.68 11.86 2.13
N LEU A 37 3.91 11.46 3.38
CA LEU A 37 5.11 11.89 4.12
C LEU A 37 6.40 11.40 3.46
N LEU A 38 6.47 10.13 3.10
CA LEU A 38 7.67 9.51 2.54
C LEU A 38 7.95 9.94 1.09
N THR A 39 6.91 10.33 0.36
CA THR A 39 7.02 10.78 -1.04
C THR A 39 7.02 12.30 -1.19
N ASN A 40 7.14 13.06 -0.09
CA ASN A 40 7.05 14.52 -0.10
C ASN A 40 5.83 15.06 -0.89
N GLY A 41 4.66 14.46 -0.67
CA GLY A 41 3.41 14.85 -1.31
C GLY A 41 3.20 14.41 -2.76
N LEU A 42 4.15 13.69 -3.38
CA LEU A 42 3.97 13.17 -4.75
C LEU A 42 2.81 12.18 -4.89
N SER A 43 2.40 11.54 -3.80
CA SER A 43 1.24 10.64 -3.75
C SER A 43 0.63 10.65 -2.36
N ASP A 44 -0.54 10.05 -2.23
CA ASP A 44 -1.21 9.82 -0.96
C ASP A 44 -1.78 8.40 -0.91
N ARG A 45 -2.34 8.02 0.25
CA ARG A 45 -2.92 6.69 0.41
C ARG A 45 -4.05 6.44 -0.59
N ARG A 46 -4.87 7.45 -0.88
CA ARG A 46 -6.03 7.31 -1.77
C ARG A 46 -5.59 6.98 -3.19
N THR A 47 -4.64 7.74 -3.74
CA THR A 47 -4.12 7.60 -5.09
C THR A 47 -3.38 6.28 -5.26
N ALA A 48 -2.46 5.97 -4.34
CA ALA A 48 -1.72 4.72 -4.37
C ALA A 48 -2.65 3.51 -4.29
N TYR A 49 -3.62 3.51 -3.37
CA TYR A 49 -4.55 2.39 -3.23
C TYR A 49 -5.50 2.28 -4.41
N GLY A 50 -5.94 3.41 -4.99
CA GLY A 50 -6.74 3.40 -6.21
C GLY A 50 -6.03 2.68 -7.35
N GLN A 51 -4.73 2.94 -7.53
CA GLN A 51 -3.92 2.24 -8.53
C GLN A 51 -3.77 0.75 -8.22
N LEU A 52 -3.47 0.39 -6.96
CA LEU A 52 -3.35 -1.01 -6.56
C LEU A 52 -4.65 -1.79 -6.77
N VAL A 53 -5.80 -1.19 -6.42
CA VAL A 53 -7.12 -1.79 -6.66
C VAL A 53 -7.36 -1.93 -8.16
N ALA A 54 -7.13 -0.89 -8.97
CA ALA A 54 -7.29 -0.97 -10.41
C ALA A 54 -6.44 -2.08 -11.05
N LEU A 55 -5.18 -2.22 -10.61
CA LEU A 55 -4.30 -3.30 -11.04
C LEU A 55 -4.80 -4.67 -10.57
N ALA A 56 -5.30 -4.76 -9.33
CA ALA A 56 -5.92 -5.98 -8.84
C ALA A 56 -7.09 -6.42 -9.73
N PHE A 57 -7.86 -5.49 -10.32
CA PHE A 57 -8.95 -5.84 -11.24
C PHE A 57 -8.52 -6.41 -12.61
N ALA A 58 -7.21 -6.44 -12.93
CA ALA A 58 -6.73 -6.91 -14.24
C ALA A 58 -7.21 -8.33 -14.64
N PRO A 59 -7.23 -9.34 -13.74
CA PRO A 59 -7.76 -10.67 -14.07
C PRO A 59 -9.24 -10.68 -14.40
N TRP A 60 -10.04 -9.79 -13.81
CA TRP A 60 -11.46 -9.67 -14.14
C TRP A 60 -11.68 -8.93 -15.46
N ARG A 61 -10.78 -8.00 -15.80
CA ARG A 61 -10.90 -7.21 -17.02
C ARG A 61 -10.46 -7.97 -18.27
N ARG A 62 -9.46 -8.84 -18.14
CA ARG A 62 -8.91 -9.69 -19.20
C ARG A 62 -8.72 -11.13 -18.70
N PRO A 63 -9.80 -11.86 -18.36
CA PRO A 63 -9.69 -13.21 -17.80
C PRO A 63 -8.86 -14.15 -18.68
N GLU A 64 -8.92 -13.96 -20.00
CA GLU A 64 -8.19 -14.75 -20.99
C GLU A 64 -6.65 -14.69 -20.85
N TRP A 65 -6.11 -13.68 -20.16
CA TRP A 65 -4.66 -13.56 -19.89
C TRP A 65 -4.23 -14.23 -18.59
N TYR A 66 -5.18 -14.61 -17.73
CA TYR A 66 -4.92 -15.14 -16.39
C TYR A 66 -5.44 -16.57 -16.20
N GLU A 67 -6.15 -17.12 -17.19
CA GLU A 67 -6.49 -18.54 -17.24
C GLU A 67 -5.21 -19.38 -17.37
N THR A 68 -4.73 -19.90 -16.25
CA THR A 68 -3.79 -21.02 -16.25
C THR A 68 -4.53 -22.29 -16.65
N GLY A 69 -3.89 -23.12 -17.49
CA GLY A 69 -4.50 -24.27 -18.18
C GLY A 69 -5.25 -25.30 -17.30
N GLU A 70 -5.08 -25.22 -15.98
CA GLU A 70 -5.79 -26.05 -15.01
C GLU A 70 -7.29 -25.70 -14.87
N THR A 71 -7.65 -24.44 -15.11
CA THR A 71 -9.07 -24.00 -15.07
C THR A 71 -9.83 -24.38 -16.33
N ALA A 72 -9.12 -24.48 -17.48
CA ALA A 72 -9.69 -24.86 -18.78
C ALA A 72 -10.09 -26.34 -18.84
N SER A 73 -9.40 -27.22 -18.11
CA SER A 73 -9.71 -28.66 -18.05
C SER A 73 -11.00 -28.98 -17.29
N ARG A 74 -11.51 -28.07 -16.46
CA ARG A 74 -12.70 -28.31 -15.61
C ARG A 74 -14.02 -27.84 -16.24
N ARG A 75 -13.95 -27.20 -17.40
CA ARG A 75 -15.12 -26.69 -18.17
C ARG A 75 -15.39 -27.48 -19.46
N ARG A 76 -14.68 -28.59 -19.70
CA ARG A 76 -14.95 -29.54 -20.79
C ARG A 76 -15.62 -30.80 -20.27
#